data_AF-V9QGC5-F1
#
_entry.id   AF-V9QGC5-F1
#
_cell.length_a   1.000
_cell.length_b   1.000
_cell.length_c   1.000
_cell.angle_alpha   90.00
_cell.angle_beta   90.00
_cell.angle_gamma   90.00
#
_symmetry.space_group_name_H-M   'P 1'
#
loop_
_entity.id
_entity.type
_entity.pdbx_description
1 polymer ?
#
loop_
_entity_poly.entity_id
_entity_poly.type
_entity_poly.pdbx_seq_one_letter_code
_entity_poly.pdbx_strand_id
1 'polypeptide(L)'
;MPFPRYVLAPTHLTGDVFGWQLNRDGLFLDCHEGFTENFDRDVEAAMDWAERIIGSRQDWRHTREGGSDRWIASGADQTGTGGAGKSRAVDTSVLRSLEPGTLVVAVGPGGAGKSTYADDAFCTEAVIEEVVSLDSLRREIGGDAGDQSLTPAAVERQTVLLEKHLSAGTTVFLDSTNVEVHVRAALVGQARRHGRPIVALRFLPHLDTCRARNRERPANRQVPDDVLAWQHSLALAATPQALLAEGFTAAHDIATPL
;
A
#
# COMPACT_ATOMS: atom_id res chain seq x y z
N MET A 1 16.96 18.03 -25.18
CA MET A 1 17.55 17.82 -23.84
C MET A 1 16.68 16.80 -23.11
N PRO A 2 17.24 15.86 -22.33
CA PRO A 2 16.42 14.94 -21.54
C PRO A 2 15.59 15.75 -20.54
N PHE A 3 14.31 15.44 -20.40
CA PHE A 3 13.46 16.08 -19.40
C PHE A 3 13.97 15.71 -18.00
N PRO A 4 13.90 16.62 -17.02
CA PRO A 4 14.27 16.29 -15.66
C PRO A 4 13.33 15.23 -15.09
N ARG A 5 13.91 14.24 -14.39
CA ARG A 5 13.19 13.06 -13.88
C ARG A 5 12.04 13.45 -12.95
N TYR A 6 12.28 14.39 -12.04
CA TYR A 6 11.23 15.00 -11.22
C TYR A 6 11.39 16.51 -11.20
N VAL A 7 10.25 17.19 -11.31
CA VAL A 7 10.15 18.65 -11.24
C VAL A 7 9.05 19.00 -10.25
N LEU A 8 9.42 19.67 -9.18
CA LEU A 8 8.50 20.24 -8.20
C LEU A 8 8.39 21.74 -8.47
N ALA A 9 7.18 22.27 -8.60
CA ALA A 9 6.97 23.69 -8.88
C ALA A 9 5.70 24.23 -8.19
N PRO A 10 5.73 25.45 -7.65
CA PRO A 10 4.54 26.18 -7.25
C PRO A 10 3.65 26.44 -8.48
N THR A 11 2.34 26.35 -8.28
CA THR A 11 1.36 26.58 -9.34
C THR A 11 0.06 27.12 -8.74
N HIS A 12 -0.75 27.75 -9.57
CA HIS A 12 -2.15 28.03 -9.23
C HIS A 12 -3.00 26.91 -9.81
N LEU A 13 -3.65 26.19 -8.90
CA LEU A 13 -4.57 25.10 -9.18
C LEU A 13 -5.96 25.68 -9.51
N THR A 14 -6.92 24.83 -9.84
CA THR A 14 -8.24 25.28 -10.31
C THR A 14 -8.90 26.26 -9.33
N GLY A 15 -9.24 27.46 -9.82
CA GLY A 15 -9.93 28.48 -9.02
C GLY A 15 -9.01 29.41 -8.21
N ASP A 16 -7.80 29.72 -8.72
CA ASP A 16 -6.78 30.59 -8.09
C ASP A 16 -6.17 30.08 -6.78
N VAL A 17 -6.42 28.82 -6.42
CA VAL A 17 -5.84 28.20 -5.22
C VAL A 17 -4.34 27.97 -5.44
N PHE A 18 -3.51 28.61 -4.61
CA PHE A 18 -2.07 28.35 -4.63
C PHE A 18 -1.76 26.95 -4.12
N GLY A 19 -0.83 26.28 -4.79
CA GLY A 19 -0.35 24.97 -4.39
C GLY A 19 0.97 24.62 -5.04
N TRP A 20 1.35 23.36 -4.88
CA TRP A 20 2.57 22.81 -5.45
C TRP A 20 2.24 21.62 -6.31
N GLN A 21 2.91 21.51 -7.45
CA GLN A 21 2.72 20.43 -8.42
C GLN A 21 4.04 19.69 -8.58
N LEU A 22 3.94 18.36 -8.54
CA LEU A 22 5.02 17.47 -8.83
C LEU A 22 4.79 16.84 -10.21
N ASN A 23 5.81 16.90 -11.05
CA ASN A 23 5.83 16.26 -12.37
C ASN A 23 6.95 15.22 -12.42
N ARG A 24 6.72 14.13 -13.15
CA ARG A 24 7.73 13.12 -13.47
C ARG A 24 7.90 13.03 -14.98
N ASP A 25 9.14 13.16 -15.46
CA ASP A 25 9.46 13.08 -16.89
C ASP A 25 8.59 14.01 -17.77
N GLY A 26 8.18 15.16 -17.22
CA GLY A 26 7.31 16.15 -17.87
C GLY A 26 5.80 15.88 -17.76
N LEU A 27 5.37 14.79 -17.12
CA LEU A 27 3.97 14.45 -16.88
C LEU A 27 3.54 14.80 -15.46
N PHE A 28 2.28 15.22 -15.30
CA PHE A 28 1.67 15.47 -13.99
C PHE A 28 1.70 14.20 -13.13
N LEU A 29 2.21 14.32 -11.90
CA LEU A 29 2.23 13.24 -10.93
C LEU A 29 1.21 13.49 -9.81
N ASP A 30 1.27 14.67 -9.18
CA ASP A 30 0.34 15.07 -8.12
C ASP A 30 0.40 16.59 -7.85
N CYS A 31 -0.56 17.10 -7.09
CA CYS A 31 -0.54 18.46 -6.55
C CYS A 31 -1.02 18.54 -5.10
N HIS A 32 -0.55 19.54 -4.36
CA HIS A 32 -0.95 19.78 -2.97
C HIS A 32 -1.45 21.20 -2.78
N GLU A 33 -2.69 21.28 -2.29
CA GLU A 33 -3.37 22.50 -1.86
C GLU A 33 -3.27 22.56 -0.33
N GLY A 34 -2.55 23.54 0.21
CA GLY A 34 -2.28 23.65 1.65
C GLY A 34 -1.00 24.40 2.01
N PHE A 35 -0.14 24.63 1.02
CA PHE A 35 1.01 25.52 1.16
C PHE A 35 0.60 26.98 0.96
N THR A 36 1.33 27.90 1.57
CA THR A 36 1.15 29.35 1.41
C THR A 36 2.10 29.90 0.35
N GLU A 37 1.80 31.08 -0.22
CA GLU A 37 2.69 31.76 -1.18
C GLU A 37 4.04 32.21 -0.58
N ASN A 38 4.30 31.93 0.70
CA ASN A 38 5.56 32.26 1.35
C ASN A 38 6.62 31.18 1.09
N PHE A 39 7.34 31.32 -0.03
CA PHE A 39 8.34 30.37 -0.51
C PHE A 39 9.40 29.96 0.54
N ASP A 40 9.85 30.88 1.39
CA ASP A 40 10.93 30.57 2.36
C ASP A 40 10.52 29.59 3.47
N ARG A 41 9.21 29.38 3.69
CA ARG A 41 8.70 28.44 4.71
C ARG A 41 8.22 27.13 4.13
N ASP A 42 7.66 27.15 2.92
CA ASP A 42 6.92 26.00 2.38
C ASP A 42 7.72 25.15 1.41
N VAL A 43 8.90 25.61 0.96
CA VAL A 43 9.78 24.85 0.05
C VAL A 43 10.21 23.52 0.66
N GLU A 44 10.68 23.51 1.92
CA GLU A 44 11.10 22.28 2.59
C GLU A 44 9.93 21.32 2.79
N ALA A 45 8.76 21.84 3.18
CA ALA A 45 7.56 21.02 3.34
C ALA A 45 7.01 20.47 2.01
N ALA A 46 7.15 21.22 0.92
CA ALA A 46 6.82 20.79 -0.44
C ALA A 46 7.81 19.74 -0.96
N MET A 47 9.11 19.88 -0.66
CA MET A 47 10.11 18.84 -0.94
C MET A 47 9.84 17.57 -0.16
N ASP A 48 9.57 17.66 1.14
CA ASP A 48 9.21 16.52 1.98
C ASP A 48 7.92 15.86 1.48
N TRP A 49 6.95 16.64 1.02
CA TRP A 49 5.76 16.13 0.33
C TRP A 49 6.11 15.38 -0.96
N ALA A 50 6.96 15.97 -1.81
CA ALA A 50 7.37 15.36 -3.06
C ALA A 50 8.18 14.07 -2.83
N GLU A 51 9.10 14.05 -1.87
CA GLU A 51 9.89 12.87 -1.50
C GLU A 51 9.03 11.74 -0.93
N ARG A 52 7.96 12.09 -0.20
CA ARG A 52 6.94 11.11 0.23
C ARG A 52 6.19 10.51 -0.94
N ILE A 53 5.87 11.30 -1.97
CA ILE A 53 5.23 10.79 -3.20
C ILE A 53 6.21 9.94 -4.02
N ILE A 54 7.47 10.38 -4.13
CA ILE A 54 8.51 9.71 -4.91
C ILE A 54 8.98 8.42 -4.20
N GLY A 55 8.82 8.34 -2.88
CA GLY A 55 9.23 7.20 -2.07
C GLY A 55 10.73 7.12 -1.80
N SER A 56 11.48 8.18 -2.12
CA SER A 56 12.92 8.28 -1.85
C SER A 56 13.36 9.74 -1.75
N ARG A 57 14.38 10.00 -0.93
CA ARG A 57 15.00 11.33 -0.84
C ARG A 57 15.61 11.74 -2.18
N GLN A 58 15.42 12.99 -2.56
CA GLN A 58 16.01 13.54 -3.78
C GLN A 58 17.01 14.63 -3.40
N ASP A 59 18.02 14.81 -4.24
CA ASP A 59 18.86 15.99 -4.18
C ASP A 59 18.24 17.09 -5.06
N TRP A 60 17.48 17.99 -4.43
CA TRP A 60 16.72 19.03 -5.13
C TRP A 60 17.60 20.23 -5.48
N ARG A 61 17.71 20.51 -6.77
CA ARG A 61 18.34 21.73 -7.27
C ARG A 61 17.30 22.77 -7.62
N HIS A 62 17.37 23.93 -6.97
CA HIS A 62 16.55 25.09 -7.31
C HIS A 62 17.04 25.74 -8.61
N THR A 63 16.08 26.06 -9.47
CA THR A 63 16.30 26.74 -10.75
C THR A 63 15.19 27.75 -10.98
N ARG A 64 15.54 28.91 -11.53
CA ARG A 64 14.59 29.96 -11.91
C ARG A 64 14.69 30.20 -13.40
N GLU A 65 13.64 29.87 -14.14
CA GLU A 65 13.60 30.00 -15.60
C GLU A 65 12.32 30.75 -16.00
N GLY A 66 12.46 31.81 -16.80
CA GLY A 66 11.31 32.63 -17.23
C GLY A 66 10.54 33.36 -16.12
N GLY A 67 11.12 33.45 -14.91
CA GLY A 67 10.49 34.10 -13.74
C GLY A 67 9.71 33.16 -12.82
N SER A 68 9.58 31.87 -13.18
CA SER A 68 8.96 30.85 -12.34
C SER A 68 10.00 30.00 -11.61
N ASP A 69 9.81 29.78 -10.31
CA ASP A 69 10.66 28.95 -9.48
C ASP A 69 10.35 27.45 -9.67
N ARG A 70 11.38 26.61 -9.75
CA ARG A 70 11.26 25.15 -9.89
C ARG A 70 12.39 24.42 -9.18
N TRP A 71 12.10 23.22 -8.68
CA TRP A 71 13.07 22.32 -8.05
C TRP A 71 13.17 21.04 -8.86
N ILE A 72 14.39 20.75 -9.30
CA ILE A 72 14.70 19.62 -10.18
C ILE A 72 15.45 18.58 -9.36
N ALA A 73 14.96 17.34 -9.35
CA ALA A 73 15.68 16.23 -8.71
C ALA A 73 16.93 15.85 -9.51
N SER A 74 18.08 15.90 -8.87
CA SER A 74 19.36 15.43 -9.42
C SER A 74 19.36 13.90 -9.40
N GLY A 75 19.44 13.25 -10.56
CA GLY A 75 19.50 11.79 -10.60
C GLY A 75 20.81 11.26 -10.01
N ALA A 76 20.74 10.41 -8.98
CA ALA A 76 21.78 9.42 -8.78
C ALA A 76 21.74 8.46 -9.98
N ASP A 77 22.86 8.42 -10.69
CA ASP A 77 23.07 7.72 -11.95
C ASP A 77 22.80 6.21 -11.80
N GLN A 78 21.84 5.69 -12.58
CA GLN A 78 21.80 4.27 -12.95
C GLN A 78 21.38 4.15 -14.42
N THR A 79 22.41 4.13 -15.26
CA THR A 79 22.43 3.65 -16.63
C THR A 79 21.75 2.29 -16.79
N GLY A 80 20.86 2.13 -17.77
CA GLY A 80 20.36 0.80 -18.16
C GLY A 80 19.09 0.72 -18.99
N THR A 81 19.10 1.34 -20.17
CA THR A 81 18.45 0.87 -21.43
C THR A 81 16.95 0.50 -21.44
N GLY A 82 16.14 1.47 -21.88
CA GLY A 82 15.12 1.41 -22.94
C GLY A 82 14.29 0.14 -23.19
N GLY A 83 12.97 0.32 -23.24
CA GLY A 83 12.08 -0.57 -23.98
C GLY A 83 10.62 -0.52 -23.56
N ALA A 84 9.82 0.18 -24.39
CA ALA A 84 8.42 -0.06 -24.75
C ALA A 84 7.44 -0.63 -23.70
N GLY A 85 6.31 0.08 -23.56
CA GLY A 85 5.05 -0.32 -22.90
C GLY A 85 5.01 -1.74 -22.36
N LYS A 86 5.18 -1.86 -21.04
CA LYS A 86 4.85 -3.09 -20.30
C LYS A 86 3.80 -2.76 -19.25
N SER A 87 2.82 -3.65 -19.20
CA SER A 87 1.77 -3.75 -18.21
C SER A 87 2.25 -3.36 -16.81
N ARG A 88 1.39 -2.64 -16.09
CA ARG A 88 1.58 -2.10 -14.74
C ARG A 88 1.74 -3.24 -13.73
N ALA A 89 2.90 -3.90 -13.73
CA ALA A 89 3.18 -5.00 -12.83
C ALA A 89 3.29 -4.48 -11.40
N VAL A 90 2.44 -5.03 -10.52
CA VAL A 90 2.56 -4.89 -9.08
C VAL A 90 3.94 -5.40 -8.64
N ASP A 91 4.62 -4.67 -7.75
CA ASP A 91 5.93 -5.09 -7.24
C ASP A 91 5.79 -6.28 -6.28
N THR A 92 6.06 -7.47 -6.80
CA THR A 92 6.02 -8.75 -6.10
C THR A 92 7.40 -9.21 -5.64
N SER A 93 8.46 -8.38 -5.77
CA SER A 93 9.84 -8.77 -5.48
C SER A 93 10.06 -9.29 -4.06
N VAL A 94 9.34 -8.72 -3.09
CA VAL A 94 9.33 -9.15 -1.68
C VAL A 94 8.90 -10.62 -1.52
N LEU A 95 8.00 -11.11 -2.38
CA LEU A 95 7.49 -12.47 -2.30
C LEU A 95 8.54 -13.51 -2.69
N ARG A 96 9.46 -13.16 -3.60
CA ARG A 96 10.49 -14.08 -4.12
C ARG A 96 11.55 -14.44 -3.10
N SER A 97 11.70 -13.63 -2.06
CA SER A 97 12.62 -13.89 -0.94
C SER A 97 11.97 -14.64 0.22
N LEU A 98 10.69 -15.00 0.13
CA LEU A 98 10.00 -15.68 1.22
C LEU A 98 10.47 -17.13 1.37
N GLU A 99 10.63 -17.55 2.62
CA GLU A 99 10.85 -18.96 2.95
C GLU A 99 9.55 -19.76 2.71
N PRO A 100 9.62 -20.98 2.17
CA PRO A 100 8.44 -21.83 2.01
C PRO A 100 7.70 -22.08 3.33
N GLY A 101 6.37 -22.07 3.26
CA GLY A 101 5.50 -22.22 4.44
C GLY A 101 5.34 -20.93 5.25
N THR A 102 5.66 -19.77 4.66
CA THR A 102 5.43 -18.47 5.29
C THR A 102 3.94 -18.12 5.33
N LEU A 103 3.47 -17.57 6.44
CA LEU A 103 2.19 -16.87 6.52
C LEU A 103 2.39 -15.40 6.12
N VAL A 104 1.91 -15.01 4.95
CA VAL A 104 1.93 -13.63 4.47
C VAL A 104 0.63 -12.95 4.87
N VAL A 105 0.72 -11.83 5.59
CA VAL A 105 -0.44 -11.10 6.13
C VAL A 105 -0.51 -9.72 5.51
N ALA A 106 -1.55 -9.45 4.74
CA ALA A 106 -1.80 -8.09 4.26
C ALA A 106 -2.34 -7.22 5.40
N VAL A 107 -1.79 -6.01 5.57
CA VAL A 107 -2.18 -5.05 6.61
C VAL A 107 -2.51 -3.72 5.94
N GLY A 108 -3.77 -3.29 6.02
CA GLY A 108 -4.18 -2.00 5.46
C GLY A 108 -5.69 -1.81 5.36
N PRO A 109 -6.17 -0.58 5.19
CA PRO A 109 -7.60 -0.26 5.18
C PRO A 109 -8.33 -0.80 3.94
N GLY A 110 -9.66 -0.76 3.97
CA GLY A 110 -10.48 -0.93 2.77
C GLY A 110 -9.96 -0.06 1.60
N GLY A 111 -10.11 -0.52 0.36
CA GLY A 111 -9.64 0.23 -0.81
C GLY A 111 -8.10 0.31 -0.97
N ALA A 112 -7.31 -0.28 -0.07
CA ALA A 112 -5.85 -0.17 -0.14
C ALA A 112 -5.17 -1.02 -1.23
N GLY A 113 -5.90 -1.82 -2.01
CA GLY A 113 -5.35 -2.65 -3.09
C GLY A 113 -4.86 -4.05 -2.69
N LYS A 114 -5.13 -4.50 -1.44
CA LYS A 114 -4.71 -5.82 -0.92
C LYS A 114 -5.20 -6.99 -1.76
N SER A 115 -6.49 -7.07 -2.05
CA SER A 115 -7.06 -8.18 -2.84
C SER A 115 -6.50 -8.21 -4.26
N THR A 116 -6.33 -7.04 -4.90
CA THR A 116 -5.69 -6.95 -6.22
C THR A 116 -4.24 -7.46 -6.18
N TYR A 117 -3.49 -7.08 -5.14
CA TYR A 117 -2.14 -7.61 -4.93
C TYR A 117 -2.13 -9.12 -4.71
N ALA A 118 -3.07 -9.64 -3.91
CA ALA A 118 -3.17 -11.06 -3.60
C ALA A 118 -3.50 -11.89 -4.86
N ASP A 119 -4.44 -11.43 -5.67
CA ASP A 119 -4.83 -12.05 -6.94
C ASP A 119 -3.64 -12.07 -7.91
N ASP A 120 -2.97 -10.93 -8.09
CA ASP A 120 -1.80 -10.82 -8.96
C ASP A 120 -0.65 -11.71 -8.46
N ALA A 121 -0.37 -11.70 -7.15
CA ALA A 121 0.66 -12.51 -6.53
C ALA A 121 0.39 -14.01 -6.72
N PHE A 122 -0.84 -14.45 -6.51
CA PHE A 122 -1.23 -15.86 -6.70
C PHE A 122 -1.10 -16.32 -8.15
N CYS A 123 -1.39 -15.44 -9.11
CA CYS A 123 -1.24 -15.77 -10.53
C CYS A 123 0.21 -15.72 -11.02
N THR A 124 1.07 -14.90 -10.41
CA THR A 124 2.41 -14.59 -10.96
C THR A 124 3.57 -15.17 -10.18
N GLU A 125 3.41 -15.41 -8.87
CA GLU A 125 4.48 -15.86 -8.00
C GLU A 125 4.20 -17.26 -7.47
N ALA A 126 4.97 -18.25 -7.95
CA ALA A 126 4.83 -19.66 -7.57
C ALA A 126 5.04 -19.94 -6.07
N VAL A 127 5.55 -18.97 -5.31
CA VAL A 127 5.74 -19.05 -3.86
C VAL A 127 4.41 -18.96 -3.10
N ILE A 128 3.39 -18.29 -3.64
CA ILE A 128 2.08 -18.20 -3.00
C ILE A 128 1.23 -19.37 -3.49
N GLU A 129 0.97 -20.31 -2.60
CA GLU A 129 0.26 -21.55 -2.92
C GLU A 129 -1.24 -21.48 -2.58
N GLU A 130 -1.63 -20.56 -1.70
CA GLU A 130 -3.02 -20.38 -1.26
C GLU A 130 -3.28 -18.90 -0.91
N VAL A 131 -4.48 -18.40 -1.23
CA VAL A 131 -4.97 -17.09 -0.78
C VAL A 131 -6.23 -17.30 0.06
N VAL A 132 -6.21 -16.88 1.32
CA VAL A 132 -7.37 -16.92 2.22
C VAL A 132 -7.87 -15.50 2.45
N SER A 133 -9.16 -15.26 2.22
CA SER A 133 -9.80 -13.95 2.40
C SER A 133 -11.14 -14.05 3.13
N LEU A 134 -11.38 -13.20 4.12
CA LEU A 134 -12.67 -13.14 4.81
C LEU A 134 -13.82 -12.75 3.86
N ASP A 135 -13.55 -11.94 2.83
CA ASP A 135 -14.57 -11.60 1.82
C ASP A 135 -15.00 -12.84 1.02
N SER A 136 -14.04 -13.69 0.63
CA SER A 136 -14.32 -14.94 -0.08
C SER A 136 -15.07 -15.92 0.82
N LEU A 137 -14.64 -16.07 2.06
CA LEU A 137 -15.28 -16.97 3.03
C LEU A 137 -16.72 -16.54 3.37
N ARG A 138 -16.99 -15.25 3.53
CA ARG A 138 -18.38 -14.75 3.72
C ARG A 138 -19.25 -15.07 2.51
N ARG A 139 -18.73 -14.88 1.29
CA ARG A 139 -19.45 -15.24 0.06
C ARG A 139 -19.73 -16.73 -0.04
N GLU A 140 -18.77 -17.58 0.32
CA GLU A 140 -18.97 -19.04 0.32
C GLU A 140 -20.04 -19.48 1.33
N ILE A 141 -20.08 -18.85 2.50
CA ILE A 141 -21.00 -19.22 3.58
C ILE A 141 -22.43 -18.72 3.31
N GLY A 142 -22.59 -17.47 2.85
CA GLY A 142 -23.91 -16.82 2.75
C GLY A 142 -24.22 -16.14 1.43
N GLY A 143 -23.37 -16.28 0.42
CA GLY A 143 -23.58 -15.71 -0.92
C GLY A 143 -23.17 -14.24 -1.07
N ASP A 144 -22.90 -13.53 0.03
CA ASP A 144 -22.50 -12.12 0.02
C ASP A 144 -21.20 -11.87 0.82
N ALA A 145 -20.19 -11.32 0.15
CA ALA A 145 -18.94 -10.90 0.79
C ALA A 145 -19.10 -9.70 1.74
N GLY A 146 -20.16 -8.92 1.55
CA GLY A 146 -20.50 -7.74 2.35
C GLY A 146 -21.18 -8.03 3.68
N ASP A 147 -21.70 -9.25 3.87
CA ASP A 147 -22.48 -9.61 5.04
C ASP A 147 -21.59 -9.78 6.29
N GLN A 148 -21.45 -8.68 7.05
CA GLN A 148 -20.65 -8.66 8.27
C GLN A 148 -21.20 -9.54 9.40
N SER A 149 -22.47 -9.96 9.33
CA SER A 149 -23.04 -10.90 10.31
C SER A 149 -22.38 -12.29 10.24
N LEU A 150 -21.79 -12.63 9.09
CA LEU A 150 -21.09 -13.89 8.86
C LEU A 150 -19.60 -13.84 9.23
N THR A 151 -19.08 -12.69 9.67
CA THR A 151 -17.67 -12.55 10.04
C THR A 151 -17.22 -13.58 11.10
N PRO A 152 -17.98 -13.90 12.16
CA PRO A 152 -17.59 -14.95 13.11
C PRO A 152 -17.39 -16.32 12.46
N ALA A 153 -18.34 -16.74 11.61
CA ALA A 153 -18.25 -18.01 10.89
C ALA A 153 -17.09 -18.02 9.87
N ALA A 154 -16.85 -16.91 9.19
CA ALA A 154 -15.72 -16.75 8.28
C ALA A 154 -14.38 -16.81 9.02
N VAL A 155 -14.26 -16.22 10.22
CA VAL A 155 -13.05 -16.28 11.05
C VAL A 155 -12.79 -17.70 11.57
N GLU A 156 -13.83 -18.43 11.96
CA GLU A 156 -13.71 -19.84 12.33
C GLU A 156 -13.19 -20.68 11.15
N ARG A 157 -13.77 -20.47 9.96
CA ARG A 157 -13.34 -21.17 8.74
C ARG A 157 -11.90 -20.82 8.36
N GLN A 158 -11.53 -19.53 8.42
CA GLN A 158 -10.15 -19.07 8.20
C GLN A 158 -9.19 -19.77 9.17
N THR A 159 -9.56 -19.86 10.45
CA THR A 159 -8.73 -20.51 11.47
C THR A 159 -8.44 -21.97 11.13
N VAL A 160 -9.46 -22.71 10.68
CA VAL A 160 -9.32 -24.12 10.26
C VAL A 160 -8.44 -24.24 9.01
N LEU A 161 -8.60 -23.34 8.03
CA LEU A 161 -7.77 -23.35 6.82
C LEU A 161 -6.31 -23.05 7.15
N LEU A 162 -6.04 -22.01 7.95
CA LEU A 162 -4.69 -21.66 8.37
C LEU A 162 -4.03 -22.82 9.14
N GLU A 163 -4.76 -23.49 10.04
CA GLU A 163 -4.24 -24.67 10.75
C GLU A 163 -3.78 -25.77 9.77
N LYS A 164 -4.61 -26.08 8.77
CA LYS A 164 -4.31 -27.08 7.74
C LYS A 164 -3.06 -26.70 6.92
N HIS A 165 -3.00 -25.48 6.41
CA HIS A 165 -1.93 -25.03 5.52
C HIS A 165 -0.60 -24.85 6.25
N LEU A 166 -0.62 -24.27 7.46
CA LEU A 166 0.61 -24.10 8.26
C LEU A 166 1.19 -25.44 8.71
N SER A 167 0.34 -26.41 9.05
CA SER A 167 0.77 -27.80 9.33
C SER A 167 1.44 -28.44 8.13
N ALA A 168 0.88 -28.24 6.93
CA ALA A 168 1.43 -28.76 5.67
C ALA A 168 2.68 -28.00 5.20
N GLY A 169 2.93 -26.79 5.70
CA GLY A 169 4.01 -25.93 5.21
C GLY A 169 3.72 -25.26 3.89
N THR A 170 2.44 -25.11 3.55
CA THR A 170 1.98 -24.32 2.41
C THR A 170 2.17 -22.84 2.72
N THR A 171 2.75 -22.08 1.79
CA THR A 171 2.82 -20.62 1.92
C THR A 171 1.44 -20.01 1.65
N VAL A 172 0.90 -19.27 2.62
CA VAL A 172 -0.47 -18.73 2.55
C VAL A 172 -0.44 -17.21 2.57
N PHE A 173 -1.16 -16.59 1.64
CA PHE A 173 -1.45 -15.17 1.68
C PHE A 173 -2.81 -14.93 2.33
N LEU A 174 -2.84 -14.13 3.40
CA LEU A 174 -4.06 -13.74 4.10
C LEU A 174 -4.51 -12.34 3.68
N ASP A 175 -5.50 -12.28 2.79
CA ASP A 175 -6.11 -11.04 2.30
C ASP A 175 -7.29 -10.61 3.18
N SER A 176 -7.00 -9.78 4.18
CA SER A 176 -7.97 -9.09 5.03
C SER A 176 -7.37 -7.78 5.52
N THR A 177 -8.12 -6.96 6.25
CA THR A 177 -7.61 -5.67 6.73
C THR A 177 -6.46 -5.84 7.72
N ASN A 178 -6.59 -6.76 8.68
CA ASN A 178 -5.59 -7.09 9.71
C ASN A 178 -4.96 -5.88 10.42
N VAL A 179 -5.70 -4.78 10.53
CA VAL A 179 -5.22 -3.51 11.12
C VAL A 179 -5.29 -3.52 12.65
N GLU A 180 -6.04 -4.44 13.24
CA GLU A 180 -6.19 -4.54 14.69
C GLU A 180 -5.11 -5.42 15.33
N VAL A 181 -4.49 -4.91 16.40
CA VAL A 181 -3.38 -5.57 17.11
C VAL A 181 -3.76 -6.97 17.60
N HIS A 182 -4.97 -7.13 18.16
CA HIS A 182 -5.40 -8.42 18.72
C HIS A 182 -5.58 -9.49 17.63
N VAL A 183 -6.03 -9.09 16.42
CA VAL A 183 -6.13 -9.99 15.26
C VAL A 183 -4.73 -10.45 14.84
N ARG A 184 -3.79 -9.51 14.72
CA ARG A 184 -2.39 -9.85 14.36
C ARG A 184 -1.71 -10.71 15.41
N ALA A 185 -1.94 -10.46 16.70
CA ALA A 185 -1.40 -11.28 17.78
C ALA A 185 -1.89 -12.74 17.70
N ALA A 186 -3.17 -12.96 17.33
CA ALA A 186 -3.71 -14.28 17.07
C ALA A 186 -2.96 -14.97 15.91
N LEU A 187 -2.79 -14.29 14.77
CA LEU A 187 -2.10 -14.81 13.58
C LEU A 187 -0.62 -15.15 13.87
N VAL A 188 0.10 -14.26 14.56
CA VAL A 188 1.48 -14.51 15.03
C VAL A 188 1.51 -15.75 15.93
N GLY A 189 0.55 -15.88 16.84
CA GLY A 189 0.40 -17.06 17.69
C GLY A 189 0.18 -18.34 16.88
N GLN A 190 -0.60 -18.30 15.81
CA GLN A 190 -0.82 -19.46 14.92
C GLN A 190 0.46 -19.85 14.20
N ALA A 191 1.13 -18.92 13.51
CA ALA A 191 2.37 -19.19 12.80
C ALA A 191 3.45 -19.76 13.74
N ARG A 192 3.59 -19.18 14.93
CA ARG A 192 4.53 -19.63 15.95
C ARG A 192 4.27 -21.08 16.41
N ARG A 193 3.01 -21.47 16.62
CA ARG A 193 2.67 -22.85 17.01
C ARG A 193 3.10 -23.90 15.98
N HIS A 194 3.11 -23.51 14.72
CA HIS A 194 3.53 -24.36 13.60
C HIS A 194 5.00 -24.21 13.23
N GLY A 195 5.77 -23.38 13.95
CA GLY A 195 7.17 -23.09 13.63
C GLY A 195 7.36 -22.44 12.26
N ARG A 196 6.39 -21.64 11.82
CA ARG A 196 6.39 -21.00 10.50
C ARG A 196 6.75 -19.52 10.57
N PRO A 197 7.46 -18.96 9.57
CA PRO A 197 7.62 -17.52 9.44
C PRO A 197 6.29 -16.81 9.23
N ILE A 198 6.19 -15.56 9.69
CA ILE A 198 5.04 -14.70 9.42
C ILE A 198 5.51 -13.33 8.97
N VAL A 199 5.05 -12.87 7.82
CA VAL A 199 5.49 -11.64 7.17
C VAL A 199 4.31 -10.70 6.98
N ALA A 200 4.47 -9.43 7.35
CA ALA A 200 3.46 -8.41 7.12
C ALA A 200 3.74 -7.62 5.83
N LEU A 201 2.73 -7.47 4.98
CA LEU A 201 2.76 -6.57 3.84
C LEU A 201 1.82 -5.40 4.12
N ARG A 202 2.38 -4.20 4.26
CA ARG A 202 1.66 -2.98 4.63
C ARG A 202 1.20 -2.23 3.38
N PHE A 203 -0.08 -1.95 3.31
CA PHE A 203 -0.73 -1.23 2.22
C PHE A 203 -1.24 0.10 2.74
N LEU A 204 -0.50 1.18 2.45
CA LEU A 204 -0.73 2.51 3.01
C LEU A 204 -0.86 3.61 1.94
N PRO A 205 -1.82 3.50 0.99
CA PRO A 205 -2.13 4.64 0.15
C PRO A 205 -2.78 5.78 0.97
N HIS A 206 -2.89 6.95 0.36
CA HIS A 206 -3.57 8.09 1.00
C HIS A 206 -5.04 7.72 1.30
N LEU A 207 -5.59 8.28 2.39
CA LEU A 207 -6.96 7.99 2.79
C LEU A 207 -7.95 8.37 1.67
N ASP A 208 -7.70 9.46 0.95
CA ASP A 208 -8.57 9.86 -0.16
C ASP A 208 -8.53 8.90 -1.35
N THR A 209 -7.39 8.24 -1.59
CA THR A 209 -7.29 7.14 -2.56
C THR A 209 -8.15 5.96 -2.11
N CYS A 210 -8.07 5.59 -0.83
CA CYS A 210 -8.93 4.55 -0.25
C CYS A 210 -10.41 4.91 -0.39
N ARG A 211 -10.79 6.16 -0.11
CA ARG A 211 -12.16 6.67 -0.23
C ARG A 211 -12.66 6.66 -1.67
N ALA A 212 -11.84 7.10 -2.62
CA ALA A 212 -12.16 7.05 -4.05
C ALA A 212 -12.45 5.61 -4.49
N ARG A 213 -11.53 4.68 -4.21
CA ARG A 213 -11.70 3.26 -4.53
C ARG A 213 -12.86 2.61 -3.79
N ASN A 214 -13.16 3.03 -2.56
CA ASN A 214 -14.28 2.51 -1.79
C ASN A 214 -15.62 2.92 -2.40
N ARG A 215 -15.74 4.14 -2.93
CA ARG A 215 -16.96 4.62 -3.63
C ARG A 215 -17.26 3.83 -4.90
N GLU A 216 -16.25 3.27 -5.55
CA GLU A 216 -16.41 2.43 -6.76
C GLU A 216 -16.86 1.00 -6.45
N ARG A 217 -16.82 0.58 -5.17
CA ARG A 217 -17.23 -0.78 -4.77
C ARG A 217 -18.75 -0.92 -4.82
N PRO A 218 -19.27 -2.14 -5.05
CA PRO A 218 -20.68 -2.46 -4.85
C PRO A 218 -21.17 -2.01 -3.47
N ALA A 219 -22.39 -1.50 -3.37
CA ALA A 219 -22.94 -0.89 -2.14
C ALA A 219 -22.82 -1.80 -0.91
N ASN A 220 -23.02 -3.11 -1.07
CA ASN A 220 -22.87 -4.11 -0.01
C ASN A 220 -21.41 -4.30 0.47
N ARG A 221 -20.41 -3.84 -0.28
CA ARG A 221 -18.97 -3.93 0.06
C ARG A 221 -18.35 -2.56 0.37
N GLN A 222 -19.13 -1.49 0.34
CA GLN A 222 -18.66 -0.17 0.74
C GLN A 222 -18.50 -0.12 2.25
N VAL A 223 -17.36 0.37 2.70
CA VAL A 223 -17.07 0.60 4.12
C VAL A 223 -17.48 2.03 4.47
N PRO A 224 -18.16 2.28 5.60
CA PRO A 224 -18.43 3.63 6.09
C PRO A 224 -17.14 4.47 6.22
N ASP A 225 -17.22 5.78 5.98
CA ASP A 225 -16.04 6.66 5.91
C ASP A 225 -15.27 6.73 7.24
N ASP A 226 -16.00 6.75 8.36
CA ASP A 226 -15.45 6.73 9.71
C ASP A 226 -14.71 5.41 10.01
N VAL A 227 -15.28 4.28 9.59
CA VAL A 227 -14.63 2.97 9.69
C VAL A 227 -13.38 2.91 8.82
N LEU A 228 -13.43 3.48 7.61
CA LEU A 228 -12.28 3.51 6.70
C LEU A 228 -11.14 4.39 7.25
N ALA A 229 -11.46 5.56 7.81
CA ALA A 229 -10.50 6.43 8.48
C ALA A 229 -9.90 5.77 9.73
N TRP A 230 -10.73 5.08 10.52
CA TRP A 230 -10.26 4.29 11.66
C TRP A 230 -9.29 3.19 11.24
N GLN A 231 -9.64 2.38 10.22
CA GLN A 231 -8.75 1.36 9.68
C GLN A 231 -7.43 1.94 9.17
N HIS A 232 -7.49 3.09 8.50
CA HIS A 232 -6.30 3.79 7.99
C HIS A 232 -5.38 4.23 9.13
N SER A 233 -5.94 4.82 10.19
CA SER A 233 -5.18 5.22 11.38
C SER A 233 -4.47 4.05 12.06
N LEU A 234 -5.14 2.89 12.15
CA LEU A 234 -4.56 1.67 12.72
C LEU A 234 -3.46 1.09 11.83
N ALA A 235 -3.63 1.15 10.51
CA ALA A 235 -2.59 0.73 9.56
C ALA A 235 -1.34 1.63 9.62
N LEU A 236 -1.52 2.94 9.82
CA LEU A 236 -0.40 3.87 10.07
C LEU A 236 0.35 3.52 11.36
N ALA A 237 -0.39 3.22 12.44
CA ALA A 237 0.19 2.81 13.72
C ALA A 237 0.96 1.48 13.64
N ALA A 238 0.58 0.58 12.74
CA ALA A 238 1.26 -0.68 12.47
C ALA A 238 2.55 -0.46 11.66
N THR A 239 3.51 0.28 12.23
CA THR A 239 4.85 0.51 11.65
C THR A 239 5.62 -0.80 11.52
N PRO A 240 6.66 -0.89 10.66
CA PRO A 240 7.46 -2.10 10.53
C PRO A 240 8.09 -2.50 11.87
N GLN A 241 8.54 -1.51 12.66
CA GLN A 241 9.08 -1.73 13.99
C GLN A 241 8.03 -2.28 14.96
N ALA A 242 6.79 -1.75 14.92
CA ALA A 242 5.70 -2.26 15.75
C ALA A 242 5.34 -3.71 15.38
N LEU A 243 5.27 -4.03 14.07
CA LEU A 243 4.97 -5.38 13.59
C LEU A 243 6.09 -6.37 13.97
N LEU A 244 7.36 -5.99 13.85
CA LEU A 244 8.47 -6.82 14.33
C LEU A 244 8.37 -7.05 15.84
N ALA A 245 8.01 -6.04 16.63
CA ALA A 245 7.81 -6.18 18.07
C ALA A 245 6.61 -7.07 18.44
N GLU A 246 5.58 -7.14 17.59
CA GLU A 246 4.45 -8.07 17.74
C GLU A 246 4.86 -9.54 17.46
N GLY A 247 5.99 -9.75 16.78
CA GLY A 247 6.54 -11.07 16.47
C GLY A 247 6.44 -11.48 15.01
N PHE A 248 6.22 -10.52 14.10
CA PHE A 248 6.44 -10.76 12.67
C PHE A 248 7.93 -10.97 12.38
N THR A 249 8.23 -11.90 11.47
CA THR A 249 9.59 -12.20 11.02
C THR A 249 10.13 -11.08 10.12
N ALA A 250 9.26 -10.47 9.32
CA ALA A 250 9.56 -9.30 8.49
C ALA A 250 8.30 -8.45 8.26
N ALA A 251 8.50 -7.18 7.91
CA ALA A 251 7.44 -6.26 7.54
C ALA A 251 7.89 -5.37 6.38
N HIS A 252 7.08 -5.28 5.32
CA HIS A 252 7.40 -4.56 4.10
C HIS A 252 6.28 -3.61 3.69
N ASP A 253 6.64 -2.44 3.20
CA ASP A 253 5.70 -1.49 2.59
C ASP A 253 5.49 -1.82 1.13
N ILE A 254 4.23 -1.94 0.73
CA ILE A 254 3.84 -2.19 -0.66
C ILE A 254 3.34 -0.89 -1.27
N ALA A 255 4.06 -0.41 -2.29
CA ALA A 255 3.60 0.67 -3.13
C ALA A 255 2.47 0.15 -4.04
N THR A 256 1.23 0.52 -3.74
CA THR A 256 0.13 0.22 -4.66
C THR A 256 0.04 1.29 -5.74
N PRO A 257 0.00 0.90 -7.03
CA PRO A 257 -0.22 1.87 -8.09
C PRO A 257 -1.56 2.58 -7.89
N LEU A 258 -1.61 3.91 -8.10
CA LEU A 258 -2.83 4.73 -8.02
C LEU A 258 -3.92 4.30 -9.01
#